data_AF-A0A5Q4G425-F1
#
_entry.id   AF-A0A5Q4G425-F1
#
_cell.length_a   1.000
_cell.length_b   1.000
_cell.length_c   1.000
_cell.angle_alpha   90.00
_cell.angle_beta   90.00
_cell.angle_gamma   90.00
#
_symmetry.space_group_name_H-M   'P 1'
#
loop_
_entity.id
_entity.type
_entity.pdbx_description
1 polymer ?
#
loop_
_entity_poly.entity_id
_entity_poly.type
_entity_poly.pdbx_seq_one_letter_code
_entity_poly.pdbx_strand_id
1 'polypeptide(L)' 'MSADGSSTVVARTEPGSFTTDVRVRSHELVMDEPEALGGSDGGPTPGEMVAAALAACTTITLRMYA' A
#
# COMPACT_ATOMS: atom_id res chain seq x y z
N MET A 1 -20.69 13.52 -15.37
CA MET A 1 -20.41 12.30 -14.56
C MET A 1 -20.24 11.15 -15.54
N SER A 2 -19.01 10.81 -15.90
CA SER A 2 -18.71 9.62 -16.72
C SER A 2 -17.93 8.66 -15.84
N ALA A 3 -18.51 7.50 -15.58
CA ALA A 3 -18.06 6.51 -14.61
C ALA A 3 -17.20 5.44 -15.29
N ASP A 4 -16.00 5.81 -15.73
CA ASP A 4 -15.00 4.85 -16.23
C ASP A 4 -13.67 5.01 -15.47
N GLY A 5 -13.76 4.96 -14.14
CA GLY A 5 -12.65 5.17 -13.21
C GLY A 5 -12.09 3.87 -12.66
N SER A 6 -11.67 2.94 -13.51
CA SER A 6 -10.99 1.72 -13.05
C SER A 6 -9.59 2.08 -12.54
N SER A 7 -9.46 2.37 -11.25
CA SER A 7 -8.16 2.48 -10.59
C SER A 7 -7.60 1.07 -10.45
N THR A 8 -6.95 0.58 -11.50
CA THR A 8 -6.28 -0.73 -11.48
C THR A 8 -5.13 -0.71 -10.47
N VAL A 9 -5.21 -1.61 -9.49
CA VAL A 9 -4.13 -1.93 -8.57
C VAL A 9 -3.50 -3.23 -9.03
N VAL A 10 -2.19 -3.24 -9.24
CA VAL A 10 -1.44 -4.44 -9.60
C VAL A 10 -0.43 -4.74 -8.52
N ALA A 11 -0.53 -5.90 -7.89
CA ALA A 11 0.44 -6.40 -6.93
C ALA A 11 1.24 -7.55 -7.55
N ARG A 12 2.55 -7.58 -7.31
CA ARG A 12 3.46 -8.64 -7.73
C ARG A 12 4.33 -9.04 -6.55
N THR A 13 4.37 -10.34 -6.28
CA THR A 13 5.19 -10.94 -5.22
C THR A 13 6.01 -12.04 -5.87
N GLU A 14 7.32 -12.05 -5.61
CA GLU A 14 8.18 -13.11 -6.14
C GLU A 14 7.99 -14.42 -5.37
N PRO A 15 8.02 -15.58 -6.04
CA PRO A 15 7.95 -16.87 -5.36
C PRO A 15 9.06 -17.03 -4.33
N GLY A 16 8.70 -17.32 -3.08
CA GLY A 16 9.66 -17.51 -1.99
C GLY A 16 10.10 -16.22 -1.29
N SER A 17 9.52 -15.06 -1.66
CA SER A 17 9.67 -13.80 -0.94
C SER A 17 8.32 -13.32 -0.41
N PHE A 18 8.34 -12.49 0.63
CA PHE A 18 7.18 -11.72 1.10
C PHE A 18 7.17 -10.28 0.57
N THR A 19 8.27 -9.86 -0.07
CA THR A 19 8.37 -8.55 -0.71
C THR A 19 7.38 -8.45 -1.87
N THR A 20 6.51 -7.46 -1.79
CA THR A 20 5.43 -7.24 -2.75
C THR A 20 5.50 -5.84 -3.32
N ASP A 21 5.69 -5.76 -4.64
CA ASP A 21 5.61 -4.52 -5.41
C ASP A 21 4.15 -4.25 -5.81
N VAL A 22 3.66 -3.06 -5.48
CA VAL A 22 2.31 -2.61 -5.83
C VAL A 22 2.37 -1.37 -6.70
N ARG A 23 1.70 -1.41 -7.85
CA ARG A 23 1.50 -0.26 -8.73
C ARG A 23 0.06 0.23 -8.67
N VAL A 24 -0.11 1.53 -8.43
CA VAL A 24 -1.39 2.24 -8.45
C VAL A 24 -1.24 3.53 -9.23
N ARG A 25 -1.90 3.64 -10.39
CA ARG A 25 -1.68 4.75 -11.35
C ARG A 25 -0.18 4.86 -11.70
N SER A 26 0.47 5.97 -11.39
CA SER A 26 1.90 6.22 -11.59
C SER A 26 2.73 6.06 -10.32
N HIS A 27 2.17 5.49 -9.25
CA HIS A 27 2.84 5.31 -7.97
C HIS A 27 3.26 3.85 -7.78
N GLU A 28 4.44 3.68 -7.20
CA GLU A 28 5.00 2.39 -6.81
C GLU A 28 5.10 2.35 -5.30
N LEU A 29 4.65 1.26 -4.71
CA LEU A 29 4.70 0.98 -3.28
C LEU A 29 5.35 -0.39 -3.09
N VAL A 30 6.14 -0.53 -2.04
CA VAL A 30 6.70 -1.80 -1.61
C VAL A 30 6.14 -2.13 -0.22
N MET A 31 5.77 -3.39 -0.02
CA MET A 31 5.40 -3.94 1.28
C MET A 31 6.18 -5.21 1.52
N ASP A 32 6.59 -5.45 2.76
CA ASP A 32 7.28 -6.67 3.13
C ASP A 32 7.03 -7.01 4.60
N GLU A 33 7.19 -8.28 4.94
CA GLU A 33 7.19 -8.71 6.34
C GLU A 33 8.60 -8.59 6.95
N PRO A 34 8.72 -8.47 8.28
CA PRO A 34 10.02 -8.46 8.94
C PRO A 34 10.75 -9.79 8.77
N GLU A 35 12.08 -9.79 8.93
CA GLU A 35 12.90 -11.01 8.87
C GLU A 35 12.43 -12.11 9.84
N ALA A 36 11.90 -11.72 11.01
CA ALA A 36 11.37 -12.65 12.01
C ALA A 36 10.16 -13.48 11.53
N LEU A 37 9.47 -13.01 10.50
CA LEU A 37 8.34 -13.69 9.85
C LEU A 37 8.72 -14.28 8.48
N GLY A 38 10.00 -14.23 8.11
CA GLY A 38 10.55 -14.77 6.88
C GLY A 38 10.58 -13.81 5.69
N GLY A 39 10.22 -12.53 5.88
CA GLY A 39 10.38 -11.47 4.88
C GLY A 39 11.76 -10.84 4.89
N SER A 40 11.94 -9.74 4.15
CA SER A 40 13.22 -9.02 4.06
C SER A 40 13.22 -7.62 4.68
N ASP A 41 12.13 -7.23 5.36
CA ASP A 41 11.97 -5.89 5.96
C ASP A 41 12.21 -4.74 4.94
N GLY A 42 11.96 -5.01 3.65
CA GLY A 42 12.21 -4.09 2.54
C GLY A 42 11.18 -2.97 2.40
N GLY A 43 10.16 -2.95 3.24
CA GLY A 43 9.07 -1.98 3.24
C GLY A 43 8.16 -2.17 4.45
N PRO A 44 7.19 -1.28 4.67
CA PRO A 44 6.19 -1.45 5.71
C PRO A 44 5.42 -2.74 5.50
N THR A 45 5.04 -3.37 6.60
CA THR A 45 4.16 -4.54 6.56
C THR A 45 2.81 -4.19 5.92
N PRO A 46 2.11 -5.15 5.31
CA PRO A 46 0.75 -4.93 4.83
C PRO A 46 -0.18 -4.34 5.90
N GLY A 47 -0.02 -4.77 7.16
CA GLY A 47 -0.77 -4.22 8.30
C GLY A 47 -0.48 -2.75 8.58
N GLU A 48 0.80 -2.36 8.57
CA GLU A 48 1.20 -0.96 8.73
C GLU A 48 0.73 -0.08 7.59
N MET A 49 0.72 -0.59 6.35
CA MET A 49 0.19 0.15 5.20
C MET A 49 -1.31 0.40 5.30
N VAL A 50 -2.09 -0.55 5.84
CA VAL A 50 -3.52 -0.33 6.13
C VAL A 50 -3.68 0.76 7.19
N ALA A 51 -2.90 0.73 8.26
CA ALA A 51 -2.92 1.75 9.30
C ALA A 51 -2.53 3.14 8.75
N ALA A 52 -1.52 3.21 7.88
CA ALA A 52 -1.09 4.43 7.22
C ALA A 52 -2.18 5.00 6.29
N ALA A 53 -2.83 4.15 5.50
CA ALA A 53 -3.95 4.56 4.65
C ALA A 53 -5.11 5.12 5.48
N LEU A 54 -5.46 4.48 6.61
CA LEU A 54 -6.49 4.98 7.52
C LEU A 54 -6.12 6.34 8.12
N ALA A 55 -4.89 6.48 8.64
CA ALA A 55 -4.40 7.74 9.19
C ALA A 55 -4.40 8.87 8.15
N ALA A 56 -4.04 8.56 6.90
CA ALA A 56 -4.09 9.51 5.79
C ALA A 56 -5.54 9.93 5.50
N CYS A 57 -6.49 9.00 5.43
CA CYS A 57 -7.91 9.32 5.24
C CYS A 57 -8.43 10.28 6.31
N THR A 58 -8.12 10.03 7.59
CA THR A 58 -8.54 10.92 8.70
C THR A 58 -7.90 12.29 8.56
N THR A 59 -6.59 12.35 8.31
CA THR A 59 -5.86 13.62 8.22
C THR A 59 -6.30 14.46 7.03
N ILE A 60 -6.58 13.83 5.88
CA ILE A 60 -7.16 14.50 4.71
C ILE A 60 -8.52 15.09 5.07
N THR A 61 -9.38 14.30 5.73
CA THR A 61 -10.72 14.76 6.15
C THR A 61 -10.61 15.95 7.11
N LEU A 62 -9.74 15.89 8.11
CA LEU A 62 -9.52 17.00 9.03
C LEU A 62 -9.08 18.26 8.28
N ARG A 63 -8.21 18.16 7.27
CA ARG A 63 -7.78 19.32 6.46
C ARG A 63 -8.86 19.85 5.53
N MET A 64 -9.79 19.01 5.07
CA MET A 64 -10.90 19.46 4.20
C MET A 64 -11.93 20.31 4.95
N TYR A 65 -12.07 20.10 6.26
CA TYR A 65 -13.14 20.68 7.07
C TYR A 65 -12.69 21.54 8.25
N ALA A 66 -11.38 21.72 8.45
CA ALA A 66 -10.82 22.64 9.45
C ALA A 66 -10.74 24.09 8.95
#